data_AF-A0AAW5JJP7-F1
#
_entry.id   AF-A0AAW5JJP7-F1
#
_cell.length_a   1.000
_cell.length_b   1.000
_cell.length_c   1.000
_cell.angle_alpha   90.00
_cell.angle_beta   90.00
_cell.angle_gamma   90.00
#
_symmetry.space_group_name_H-M   'P 1'
#
loop_
_entity.id
_entity.type
_entity.pdbx_description
1 polymer ?
#
loop_
_entity_poly.entity_id
_entity_poly.type
_entity_poly.pdbx_seq_one_letter_code
_entity_poly.pdbx_strand_id
1 'polypeptide(L)'
;MAEAARVFSFRRRAESEQESEKRALKEGLAQTRTLISQAYAGFNSTHDPDLIESYVFEINSLQARYSYLLRRVKEMESCGEG
;
A
#
# COMPACT_ATOMS: atom_id res chain seq x y z
N MET A 1 5.94 -38.72 15.19
CA MET A 1 5.54 -37.45 15.83
C MET A 1 6.39 -36.22 15.44
N ALA A 2 7.55 -36.37 14.79
CA ALA A 2 8.40 -35.22 14.41
C ALA A 2 7.92 -34.41 13.19
N GLU A 3 7.15 -35.01 12.29
CA GLU A 3 6.71 -34.39 11.04
C GLU A 3 5.63 -33.31 11.26
N ALA A 4 4.70 -33.55 12.19
CA ALA A 4 3.63 -32.61 12.55
C ALA A 4 4.15 -31.30 13.16
N ALA A 5 5.26 -31.37 13.92
CA ALA A 5 5.87 -30.19 14.54
C ALA A 5 6.53 -29.25 13.52
N ARG A 6 7.11 -29.79 12.43
CA ARG A 6 7.64 -28.99 11.31
C ARG A 6 6.51 -28.34 10.52
N VAL A 7 5.48 -29.09 10.14
CA VAL A 7 4.34 -28.54 9.39
C VAL A 7 3.66 -27.41 10.17
N PHE A 8 3.53 -27.56 11.49
CA PHE A 8 2.93 -26.55 12.36
C PHE A 8 3.77 -25.27 12.52
N SER A 9 5.10 -25.38 12.56
CA SER A 9 5.99 -24.20 12.66
C SER A 9 6.16 -23.46 11.33
N PHE A 10 6.09 -24.18 10.20
CA PHE A 10 6.05 -23.55 8.87
C PHE A 10 4.74 -22.80 8.63
N ARG A 11 3.59 -23.36 9.04
CA ARG A 11 2.29 -22.70 8.87
C ARG A 11 2.19 -21.40 9.67
N ARG A 12 2.63 -21.42 10.93
CA ARG A 12 2.64 -20.23 11.80
C ARG A 12 3.52 -19.09 11.24
N ARG A 13 4.61 -19.43 10.55
CA ARG A 13 5.50 -18.45 9.91
C ARG A 13 4.85 -17.82 8.68
N ALA A 14 4.24 -18.63 7.82
CA ALA A 14 3.51 -18.14 6.65
C ALA A 14 2.31 -17.24 7.03
N GLU A 15 1.57 -17.58 8.09
CA GLU A 15 0.48 -16.75 8.63
C GLU A 15 0.99 -15.39 9.15
N SER A 16 2.17 -15.36 9.80
CA SER A 16 2.79 -14.11 10.27
C SER A 16 3.30 -13.23 9.12
N GLU A 17 3.77 -13.83 8.02
CA GLU A 17 4.23 -13.12 6.83
C GLU A 17 3.05 -12.46 6.10
N GLN A 18 1.93 -13.17 5.94
CA GLN A 18 0.70 -12.62 5.36
C GLN A 18 0.11 -11.47 6.18
N GLU A 19 0.10 -11.59 7.52
CA GLU A 19 -0.36 -10.51 8.38
C GLU A 19 0.56 -9.28 8.29
N SER A 20 1.88 -9.50 8.23
CA SER A 20 2.86 -8.43 8.06
C SER A 20 2.71 -7.70 6.72
N GLU A 21 2.45 -8.45 5.64
CA GLU A 21 2.22 -7.90 4.31
C GLU A 21 0.92 -7.09 4.28
N LYS A 22 -0.15 -7.59 4.91
CA LYS A 22 -1.42 -6.86 5.03
C LYS A 22 -1.25 -5.55 5.78
N ARG A 23 -0.45 -5.56 6.85
CA ARG A 23 -0.14 -4.36 7.63
C ARG A 23 0.66 -3.36 6.78
N ALA A 24 1.69 -3.82 6.07
CA ALA A 24 2.50 -2.99 5.20
C ALA A 24 1.69 -2.35 4.07
N LEU A 25 0.76 -3.09 3.44
CA LEU A 25 -0.13 -2.54 2.42
C LEU A 25 -1.08 -1.46 2.97
N LYS A 26 -1.68 -1.69 4.15
CA LYS A 26 -2.56 -0.72 4.80
C LYS A 26 -1.80 0.55 5.21
N GLU A 27 -0.59 0.38 5.73
CA GLU A 27 0.29 1.50 6.05
C GLU A 27 0.67 2.27 4.78
N GLY A 28 1.05 1.56 3.72
CA GLY A 28 1.34 2.15 2.41
C GLY A 28 0.16 2.96 1.85
N LEU A 29 -1.08 2.50 2.03
CA LEU A 29 -2.28 3.25 1.63
C LEU A 29 -2.42 4.56 2.42
N ALA A 30 -2.28 4.49 3.75
CA ALA A 30 -2.38 5.67 4.61
C ALA A 30 -1.28 6.70 4.31
N GLN A 31 -0.06 6.23 4.10
CA GLN A 31 1.07 7.06 3.69
C GLN A 31 0.81 7.71 2.32
N THR A 32 0.40 6.91 1.32
CA THR A 32 0.12 7.43 -0.03
C THR A 32 -1.00 8.46 0.00
N ARG A 33 -2.07 8.25 0.78
CA ARG A 33 -3.15 9.23 0.96
C ARG A 33 -2.64 10.54 1.54
N THR A 34 -1.74 10.47 2.52
CA THR A 34 -1.13 11.66 3.14
C THR A 34 -0.27 12.42 2.14
N LEU A 35 0.54 11.72 1.36
CA LEU A 35 1.34 12.32 0.28
C LEU A 35 0.47 13.00 -0.77
N ILE A 36 -0.65 12.37 -1.16
CA ILE A 36 -1.63 12.98 -2.08
C ILE A 36 -2.15 14.30 -1.51
N SER A 37 -2.56 14.33 -0.25
CA SER A 37 -3.03 15.55 0.41
C SER A 37 -1.94 16.64 0.46
N GLN A 38 -0.69 16.26 0.71
CA GLN A 38 0.44 17.18 0.71
C GLN A 38 0.72 17.75 -0.68
N ALA A 39 0.72 16.91 -1.72
CA ALA A 39 0.91 17.35 -3.11
C ALA A 39 -0.21 18.30 -3.55
N TYR A 40 -1.46 18.03 -3.17
CA TYR A 40 -2.58 18.96 -3.42
C TYR A 40 -2.40 20.30 -2.68
N ALA A 41 -1.92 20.29 -1.44
CA ALA A 41 -1.64 21.52 -0.70
C ALA A 41 -0.53 22.35 -1.37
N GLY A 42 0.52 21.68 -1.85
CA GLY A 42 1.62 22.29 -2.63
C GLY A 42 1.12 22.88 -3.95
N PHE A 43 0.35 22.10 -4.72
CA PHE A 43 -0.29 22.54 -5.96
C PHE A 43 -1.13 23.80 -5.76
N ASN A 44 -1.98 23.84 -4.73
CA ASN A 44 -2.85 24.98 -4.46
C ASN A 44 -2.11 26.24 -3.99
N SER A 45 -0.91 26.07 -3.43
CA SER A 45 -0.10 27.18 -2.91
C SER A 45 0.92 27.71 -3.94
N THR A 46 1.04 27.05 -5.09
CA THR A 46 2.07 27.33 -6.09
C THR A 46 1.46 28.02 -7.31
N HIS A 47 2.15 29.03 -7.82
CA HIS A 47 1.74 29.80 -9.01
C HIS A 47 2.73 29.67 -10.17
N ASP A 48 3.87 29.02 -9.93
CA ASP A 48 4.87 28.77 -10.95
C ASP A 48 4.41 27.62 -11.88
N PRO A 49 4.41 27.82 -13.20
CA PRO A 49 3.87 26.84 -14.15
C PRO A 49 4.66 25.53 -14.18
N ASP A 50 5.99 25.56 -14.03
CA ASP A 50 6.83 24.36 -14.06
C ASP A 50 6.62 23.54 -12.77
N LEU A 51 6.49 24.21 -11.63
CA LEU A 51 6.16 23.55 -10.36
C LEU A 51 4.73 23.01 -10.34
N ILE A 52 3.76 23.71 -10.95
CA ILE A 52 2.39 23.22 -11.13
C ILE A 52 2.42 21.92 -11.93
N GLU A 53 3.16 21.88 -13.04
CA GLU A 53 3.31 20.67 -13.86
C GLU A 53 3.95 19.53 -13.08
N SER A 54 5.01 19.80 -12.29
CA SER A 54 5.61 18.83 -11.38
C SER A 54 4.58 18.22 -10.41
N TYR A 55 3.74 19.05 -9.77
CA TYR A 55 2.70 18.56 -8.86
C TYR A 55 1.63 17.73 -9.58
N VAL A 56 1.28 18.03 -10.83
CA VAL A 56 0.34 17.21 -11.61
C VAL A 56 0.92 15.80 -11.82
N PHE A 57 2.18 15.70 -12.23
CA PHE A 57 2.84 14.40 -12.39
C PHE A 57 2.96 13.66 -11.06
N GLU A 58 3.29 14.35 -9.98
CA GLU A 58 3.38 13.78 -8.64
C GLU A 58 2.03 13.21 -8.18
N ILE A 59 0.96 14.01 -8.26
CA ILE A 59 -0.40 13.58 -7.88
C ILE A 59 -0.82 12.35 -8.70
N ASN A 60 -0.60 12.37 -10.02
CA ASN A 60 -0.93 11.23 -10.88
C ASN A 60 -0.17 9.96 -10.48
N SER A 61 1.13 10.09 -10.19
CA SER A 61 1.96 8.95 -9.75
C SER A 61 1.48 8.37 -8.41
N LEU A 62 1.07 9.24 -7.48
CA LEU A 62 0.56 8.83 -6.17
C LEU A 62 -0.82 8.19 -6.28
N GLN A 63 -1.71 8.70 -7.15
CA GLN A 63 -3.00 8.08 -7.43
C GLN A 63 -2.86 6.69 -8.07
N ALA A 64 -1.89 6.52 -8.98
CA ALA A 64 -1.57 5.21 -9.56
C ALA A 64 -1.07 4.24 -8.48
N ARG A 65 -0.17 4.69 -7.60
CA ARG A 65 0.31 3.91 -6.45
C ARG A 65 -0.84 3.53 -5.50
N TYR A 66 -1.73 4.47 -5.18
CA TYR A 66 -2.89 4.24 -4.32
C TYR A 66 -3.82 3.18 -4.93
N SER A 67 -4.11 3.29 -6.23
CA SER A 67 -4.94 2.33 -6.97
C SER A 67 -4.31 0.93 -7.02
N TYR A 68 -2.98 0.84 -7.16
CA TYR A 68 -2.25 -0.43 -7.05
C TYR A 68 -2.40 -1.04 -5.65
N LEU A 69 -2.15 -0.27 -4.60
CA LEU A 69 -2.23 -0.76 -3.22
C LEU A 69 -3.66 -1.21 -2.85
N LEU A 70 -4.69 -0.49 -3.32
CA LEU A 70 -6.08 -0.90 -3.12
C LEU A 70 -6.38 -2.25 -3.76
N ARG A 71 -5.91 -2.48 -4.99
CA ARG A 71 -6.06 -3.79 -5.66
C ARG A 71 -5.36 -4.89 -4.88
N ARG A 72 -4.12 -4.65 -4.41
CA ARG A 72 -3.39 -5.62 -3.60
C ARG A 72 -4.07 -5.95 -2.28
N VAL A 73 -4.59 -4.96 -1.56
CA VAL A 73 -5.35 -5.22 -0.32
C VAL A 73 -6.58 -6.06 -0.62
N LYS A 74 -7.33 -5.74 -1.68
CA LYS A 74 -8.52 -6.49 -2.08
C LYS A 74 -8.19 -7.94 -2.48
N GLU A 75 -7.12 -8.15 -3.24
CA GLU A 75 -6.63 -9.49 -3.60
C GLU A 75 -6.32 -10.32 -2.35
N MET A 76 -5.62 -9.74 -1.37
CA MET A 76 -5.29 -10.44 -0.13
C MET A 76 -6.50 -10.72 0.75
N GLU A 77 -7.51 -9.84 0.74
CA GLU A 77 -8.78 -10.08 1.44
C GLU A 77 -9.59 -11.18 0.76
N SER A 78 -9.65 -11.21 -0.58
CA SER A 78 -10.33 -12.27 -1.33
C SER A 78 -9.62 -13.64 -1.28
N CYS A 79 -8.30 -13.66 -1.06
CA CYS A 79 -7.54 -14.92 -0.96
C CYS A 79 -7.57 -15.54 0.45
N GLY A 80 -8.04 -14.80 1.46
CA GLY A 80 -8.25 -15.31 2.83
C GLY A 80 -9.61 -15.98 3.04
N GLU A 81 -10.52 -15.89 2.07
CA GLU A 81 -11.83 -16.54 2.05
C GLU A 81 -11.77 -17.80 1.17
N GLY A 82 -11.11 -18.86 1.65
CA GLY A 82 -10.98 -20.14 0.95
C GLY A 82 -10.72 -21.30 1.90
#